data_AF-A0RU84-F1
#
_entry.id   AF-A0RU84-F1
#
_cell.length_a   1.000
_cell.length_b   1.000
_cell.length_c   1.000
_cell.angle_alpha   90.00
_cell.angle_beta   90.00
_cell.angle_gamma   90.00
#
_symmetry.space_group_name_H-M   'P 1'
#
loop_
_entity.id
_entity.type
_entity.pdbx_description
1 polymer ?
#
loop_
_entity_poly.entity_id
_entity_poly.type
_entity_poly.pdbx_seq_one_letter_code
_entity_poly.pdbx_strand_id
1 'polypeptide(L)' 'MHQFSILNAPCVAIGSTHVFSRIHSANEYARTDLLKKTTKCICILLDRFAQD' A
#
# COMPACT_ATOMS: atom_id res chain seq x y z
N MET A 1 11.37 2.47 -4.66
CA MET A 1 10.70 2.83 -5.92
C MET A 1 11.66 3.04 -7.09
N HIS A 2 12.88 2.48 -7.04
CA HIS A 2 13.82 2.55 -8.15
C HIS A 2 13.31 1.79 -9.40
N GLN A 3 12.57 0.69 -9.22
CA GLN A 3 12.01 -0.11 -10.32
C GLN A 3 11.10 0.71 -11.26
N PHE A 4 10.39 1.70 -10.72
CA PHE A 4 9.40 2.50 -11.47
C PHE A 4 10.00 3.78 -12.08
N SER A 5 11.30 4.05 -11.90
CA SER A 5 11.94 5.27 -12.42
C SER A 5 11.99 5.31 -13.95
N ILE A 6 11.89 4.14 -14.62
CA ILE A 6 11.91 4.04 -16.09
C ILE A 6 10.64 4.61 -16.72
N LEU A 7 9.53 4.58 -15.99
CA LEU A 7 8.21 4.99 -16.49
C LEU A 7 8.01 6.51 -16.43
N ASN A 8 8.92 7.27 -15.79
CA ASN A 8 8.80 8.72 -15.58
C ASN A 8 7.42 9.16 -15.04
N ALA A 9 6.75 8.30 -14.27
CA ALA A 9 5.43 8.55 -13.72
C ALA A 9 5.52 8.78 -12.20
N PRO A 10 4.72 9.69 -11.62
CA PRO A 10 4.61 9.81 -10.17
C PRO A 10 4.07 8.51 -9.60
N CYS A 11 4.76 7.96 -8.59
CA CYS A 11 4.43 6.67 -7.99
C CYS A 11 4.28 6.85 -6.48
N VAL A 12 3.34 6.13 -5.87
CA VAL A 12 3.17 6.05 -4.42
C VAL A 12 3.01 4.58 -4.01
N ALA A 13 3.66 4.19 -2.92
CA ALA A 13 3.49 2.87 -2.32
C ALA A 13 2.61 2.99 -1.06
N ILE A 14 1.59 2.16 -0.98
CA ILE A 14 0.60 2.17 0.11
C ILE A 14 0.49 0.74 0.64
N GLY A 15 0.60 0.57 1.96
CA GLY A 15 0.59 -0.76 2.56
C GLY A 15 0.12 -0.74 4.01
N SER A 16 -0.25 -1.92 4.50
CA SER A 16 -0.75 -2.16 5.85
C SER A 16 0.33 -2.67 6.80
N THR A 17 1.60 -2.32 6.55
CA THR A 17 2.73 -2.90 7.30
C THR A 17 2.62 -2.57 8.77
N HIS A 18 2.49 -3.62 9.58
CA HIS A 18 2.64 -3.52 11.02
C HIS A 18 4.12 -3.70 11.37
N VAL A 19 4.67 -2.89 12.28
CA VAL A 19 6.10 -2.96 12.67
C VAL A 19 6.51 -4.38 13.11
N PHE A 20 5.58 -5.13 13.68
CA PHE A 20 5.82 -6.48 14.17
C PHE A 20 5.30 -7.58 13.24
N SER A 21 5.01 -7.28 11.97
CA SER A 21 4.44 -8.23 10.99
C SER A 21 5.31 -9.46 10.70
N ARG A 22 6.58 -9.47 11.12
CA ARG A 22 7.53 -10.59 10.94
C ARG A 22 7.66 -11.03 9.47
N ILE A 23 7.73 -10.07 8.56
CA ILE A 23 7.86 -10.33 7.12
C ILE A 23 9.07 -11.23 6.86
N HIS A 24 8.90 -12.23 6.01
CA HIS A 24 9.88 -13.28 5.71
C HIS A 24 10.15 -14.28 6.86
N SER A 25 9.15 -14.51 7.73
CA SER A 25 9.19 -15.53 8.80
C SER A 25 7.99 -16.47 8.71
N ALA A 26 8.10 -17.68 9.29
CA ALA A 26 6.97 -18.61 9.41
C ALA A 26 5.80 -18.04 10.24
N ASN A 27 6.07 -17.04 11.09
CA ASN A 27 5.08 -16.32 11.89
C ASN A 27 4.70 -14.96 11.28
N GLU A 28 4.86 -14.79 9.97
CA GLU A 28 4.39 -13.60 9.27
C GLU A 28 2.87 -13.43 9.46
N TYR A 29 2.44 -12.21 9.75
CA TYR A 29 1.02 -11.89 9.88
C TYR A 29 0.70 -10.48 9.42
N ALA A 30 -0.57 -10.29 9.05
CA ALA A 30 -1.14 -8.99 8.72
C ALA A 30 -2.26 -8.62 9.70
N ARG A 31 -2.35 -7.31 9.99
CA ARG A 31 -3.43 -6.76 10.82
C ARG A 31 -4.63 -6.39 9.97
N THR A 32 -5.78 -7.00 10.26
CA THR A 32 -7.01 -6.79 9.48
C THR A 32 -7.53 -5.36 9.53
N ASP A 33 -7.33 -4.66 10.65
CA ASP A 33 -7.67 -3.24 10.78
C ASP A 33 -6.78 -2.33 9.92
N LEU A 34 -5.49 -2.65 9.80
CA LEU A 34 -4.58 -1.91 8.92
C LEU A 34 -4.85 -2.22 7.44
N LEU A 35 -5.22 -3.46 7.11
CA LEU A 35 -5.66 -3.83 5.76
C LEU A 35 -6.90 -3.02 5.36
N LYS A 36 -7.93 -2.93 6.22
CA LYS A 36 -9.12 -2.11 5.95
C LYS A 36 -8.79 -0.63 5.70
N LYS A 37 -7.89 -0.05 6.50
CA LYS A 37 -7.44 1.34 6.30
C LYS A 37 -6.69 1.52 4.98
N THR A 38 -5.84 0.56 4.63
CA THR A 38 -5.07 0.55 3.38
C THR A 38 -6.00 0.52 2.18
N THR A 39 -6.97 -0.40 2.16
CA THR A 39 -7.98 -0.47 1.09
C THR A 39 -8.79 0.82 0.98
N LYS A 40 -9.25 1.39 2.10
CA LYS A 40 -9.97 2.66 2.10
C LYS A 40 -9.13 3.80 1.50
N CYS A 41 -7.85 3.87 1.84
CA CYS A 41 -6.93 4.86 1.29
C CYS A 41 -6.77 4.70 -0.23
N ILE A 42 -6.62 3.47 -0.72
CA ILE A 42 -6.54 3.18 -2.15
C ILE A 42 -7.83 3.60 -2.86
N CYS A 43 -9.01 3.26 -2.33
CA CYS A 43 -10.29 3.68 -2.92
C CYS A 43 -10.38 5.21 -3.03
N ILE A 44 -10.05 5.94 -1.96
CA ILE A 44 -10.08 7.41 -1.97
C ILE A 44 -9.15 7.97 -3.04
N LEU A 45 -7.95 7.42 -3.22
CA LEU A 45 -7.04 7.89 -4.26
C LEU A 45 -7.58 7.63 -5.66
N LEU A 46 -8.09 6.42 -5.92
CA LEU A 46 -8.69 6.07 -7.20
C LEU A 46 -9.90 6.96 -7.52
N ASP A 47 -10.78 7.20 -6.55
CA ASP A 47 -11.94 8.08 -6.72
C ASP A 47 -11.52 9.52 -7.03
N ARG A 48 -10.42 10.00 -6.44
CA ARG A 48 -9.87 11.33 -6.73
C ARG A 48 -9.29 11.40 -8.13
N PHE A 49 -8.49 10.41 -8.54
CA PHE A 49 -7.93 10.36 -9.89
C PHE A 49 -8.98 10.17 -10.99
N ALA A 50 -10.12 9.54 -10.68
CA ALA A 50 -11.23 9.39 -11.62
C ALA A 50 -12.09 10.65 -11.77
N GLN A 51 -11.93 11.64 -10.88
CA GLN A 51 -12.64 12.93 -10.93
C GLN A 51 -11.86 14.02 -11.68
N ASP A 52 -10.58 13.77 -11.98
CA ASP A 52 -9.73 14.60 -12.83
C ASP A 52 -9.88 14.21 -14.31
#